data_AF-X6C4B4-F1
#
_entry.id   AF-X6C4B4-F1
#
_cell.length_a   1.000
_cell.length_b   1.000
_cell.length_c   1.000
_cell.angle_alpha   90.00
_cell.angle_beta   90.00
_cell.angle_gamma   90.00
#
_symmetry.space_group_name_H-M   'P 1'
#
loop_
_entity.id
_entity.type
_entity.pdbx_description
1 polymer ?
#
loop_
_entity_poly.entity_id
_entity_poly.type
_entity_poly.pdbx_seq_one_letter_code
_entity_poly.pdbx_strand_id
1 'polypeptide(L)'
;FTVFAPTNEAFAALPAGTVETLLKPENKDKLVKILTCHVIGAKAMAADVMSMAKADGGTHKVKTVGGCELSLKADGGKVTVTDENGNVANVTIADVEQSNGVIHVIDKVLLPKM
;
A
#
# COMPACT_ATOMS: atom_id res chain seq x y z
N PHE A 1 -8.66 -7.20 7.73
CA PHE A 1 -7.47 -6.89 6.90
C PHE A 1 -7.65 -5.56 6.22
N THR A 2 -6.56 -4.87 5.90
CA THR A 2 -6.58 -3.72 5.02
C THR A 2 -5.68 -4.01 3.83
N VAL A 3 -6.22 -3.92 2.62
CA VAL A 3 -5.50 -4.23 1.38
C VAL A 3 -5.34 -2.95 0.57
N PHE A 4 -4.10 -2.59 0.25
CA PHE A 4 -3.81 -1.50 -0.65
C PHE A 4 -3.69 -2.05 -2.07
N ALA A 5 -4.70 -1.82 -2.91
CA ALA A 5 -4.77 -2.36 -4.25
C ALA A 5 -4.34 -1.30 -5.29
N PRO A 6 -3.15 -1.41 -5.90
CA PRO A 6 -2.77 -0.52 -6.99
C PRO A 6 -3.66 -0.69 -8.23
N THR A 7 -3.96 0.41 -8.91
CA THR A 7 -4.67 0.38 -10.19
C THR A 7 -3.80 -0.19 -11.31
N ASN A 8 -4.42 -0.62 -12.42
CA ASN A 8 -3.65 -1.02 -13.61
C ASN A 8 -2.76 0.13 -14.13
N GLU A 9 -3.19 1.38 -13.96
CA GLU A 9 -2.40 2.57 -14.30
C GLU A 9 -1.16 2.71 -13.40
N ALA A 10 -1.27 2.37 -12.11
CA ALA A 10 -0.15 2.32 -11.20
C ALA A 10 0.95 1.35 -11.66
N PHE A 11 0.55 0.19 -12.18
CA PHE A 11 1.47 -0.78 -12.77
C PHE A 11 2.04 -0.30 -14.10
N ALA A 12 1.24 0.37 -14.93
CA ALA A 12 1.70 0.96 -16.18
C ALA A 12 2.66 2.14 -15.98
N ALA A 13 2.55 2.85 -14.85
CA ALA A 13 3.43 3.94 -14.46
C ALA A 13 4.81 3.47 -13.95
N LEU A 14 4.98 2.17 -13.68
CA LEU A 14 6.29 1.62 -13.36
C LEU A 14 7.21 1.69 -14.59
N PRO A 15 8.54 1.84 -14.40
CA PRO A 15 9.49 1.83 -15.50
C PRO A 15 9.32 0.58 -16.37
N ALA A 16 9.35 0.77 -17.68
CA ALA A 16 9.26 -0.32 -18.65
C ALA A 16 10.25 -1.45 -18.30
N GLY A 17 9.76 -2.69 -18.29
CA GLY A 17 10.53 -3.88 -17.90
C GLY A 17 10.45 -4.26 -16.42
N THR A 18 9.94 -3.40 -15.54
CA THR A 18 9.77 -3.73 -14.10
C THR A 18 8.66 -4.76 -13.91
N VAL A 19 7.49 -4.52 -14.52
CA VAL A 19 6.35 -5.45 -14.47
C VAL A 19 6.71 -6.77 -15.16
N GLU A 20 7.35 -6.73 -16.32
CA GLU A 20 7.78 -7.94 -17.03
C GLU A 20 8.78 -8.74 -16.20
N THR A 21 9.72 -8.07 -15.52
CA THR A 21 10.65 -8.71 -14.59
C THR A 21 9.89 -9.34 -13.43
N LEU A 22 8.95 -8.64 -12.81
CA LEU A 22 8.13 -9.16 -11.71
C LEU A 22 7.22 -10.33 -12.12
N LEU A 23 6.77 -10.37 -13.38
CA LEU A 23 5.96 -11.47 -13.94
C LEU A 23 6.78 -12.72 -14.30
N LYS A 24 8.11 -12.63 -14.34
CA LYS A 24 8.96 -13.80 -14.59
C LYS A 24 8.75 -14.85 -13.50
N PRO A 25 8.73 -16.15 -13.84
CA PRO A 25 8.56 -17.23 -12.87
C PRO A 25 9.64 -17.22 -11.77
N GLU A 26 10.85 -16.76 -12.09
CA GLU A 26 11.97 -16.57 -11.17
C GLU A 26 11.71 -15.50 -10.10
N ASN A 27 10.76 -14.58 -10.34
CA ASN A 27 10.40 -13.51 -9.42
C ASN A 27 9.04 -13.74 -8.75
N LYS A 28 8.45 -14.93 -8.87
CA LYS A 28 7.20 -15.28 -8.17
C LYS A 28 7.28 -15.05 -6.66
N ASP A 29 8.40 -15.43 -6.04
CA ASP A 29 8.60 -15.20 -4.60
C ASP A 29 8.63 -13.71 -4.25
N LYS A 30 9.22 -12.88 -5.13
CA LYS A 30 9.19 -11.42 -4.99
C LYS A 30 7.78 -10.88 -5.15
N LEU A 31 7.02 -11.36 -6.14
CA LEU A 31 5.64 -10.94 -6.36
C LEU A 31 4.76 -11.29 -5.16
N VAL A 32 4.91 -12.50 -4.60
CA VAL A 32 4.22 -12.89 -3.36
C VAL A 32 4.60 -11.93 -2.23
N LYS A 33 5.89 -11.64 -2.05
CA LYS A 33 6.35 -10.71 -1.01
C LYS A 33 5.76 -9.31 -1.21
N ILE A 34 5.78 -8.78 -2.43
CA ILE A 34 5.17 -7.48 -2.78
C ILE A 34 3.69 -7.48 -2.45
N LEU A 35 2.93 -8.50 -2.87
CA LEU A 35 1.50 -8.61 -2.59
C LEU A 35 1.24 -8.68 -1.08
N THR A 36 2.02 -9.46 -0.33
CA THR A 36 1.89 -9.52 1.14
C THR A 36 2.26 -8.22 1.83
N CYS A 37 3.12 -7.38 1.22
CA CYS A 37 3.43 -6.05 1.71
C CYS A 37 2.39 -5.00 1.35
N HIS A 38 1.43 -5.30 0.46
CA HIS A 38 0.24 -4.48 0.27
C HIS A 38 -0.88 -4.81 1.26
N VAL A 39 -0.72 -5.87 2.07
CA VAL A 39 -1.75 -6.31 3.02
C VAL A 39 -1.31 -5.99 4.44
N ILE A 40 -2.18 -5.34 5.19
CA ILE A 40 -2.03 -5.10 6.62
C ILE A 40 -2.97 -6.05 7.38
N GLY A 41 -2.43 -6.69 8.41
CA GLY A 41 -3.18 -7.57 9.33
C GLY A 41 -4.18 -6.84 10.24
N ALA A 42 -4.31 -5.52 10.11
CA ALA A 42 -5.24 -4.69 10.88
C ALA A 42 -6.37 -4.21 9.96
N LYS A 43 -7.56 -3.96 10.53
CA LYS A 43 -8.63 -3.23 9.85
C LYS A 43 -8.43 -1.76 10.17
N ALA A 44 -8.06 -0.98 9.15
CA ALA A 44 -7.87 0.46 9.25
C ALA A 44 -8.69 1.13 8.15
N MET A 45 -9.78 1.79 8.55
CA MET A 45 -10.54 2.67 7.65
C MET A 45 -9.79 3.98 7.46
N ALA A 46 -10.10 4.72 6.40
CA ALA A 46 -9.46 5.99 6.12
C ALA A 46 -9.66 6.95 7.30
N ALA A 47 -10.83 6.98 7.91
CA ALA A 47 -11.11 7.80 9.10
C ALA A 47 -10.22 7.43 10.30
N ASP A 48 -9.98 6.14 10.53
CA ASP A 48 -9.08 5.65 11.59
C ASP A 48 -7.64 6.03 11.27
N VAL A 49 -7.19 5.78 10.04
CA VAL A 49 -5.84 6.14 9.57
C VAL A 49 -5.62 7.64 9.68
N MET A 50 -6.61 8.45 9.33
CA MET A 50 -6.54 9.90 9.47
C MET A 50 -6.44 10.34 10.92
N SER A 51 -7.21 9.73 11.81
CA SER A 51 -7.18 10.06 13.24
C SER A 51 -5.87 9.64 13.88
N MET A 52 -5.38 8.43 13.58
CA MET A 52 -4.09 7.92 14.06
C MET A 52 -2.93 8.73 13.50
N ALA A 53 -2.90 8.98 12.19
CA ALA A 53 -1.85 9.78 11.57
C ALA A 53 -1.82 11.19 12.17
N LYS A 54 -2.97 11.84 12.40
CA LYS A 54 -3.00 13.14 13.10
C LYS A 54 -2.49 13.04 14.54
N ALA A 55 -2.85 12.00 15.27
CA ALA A 55 -2.39 11.77 16.64
C ALA A 55 -0.86 11.56 16.71
N ASP A 56 -0.29 10.86 15.73
CA ASP A 56 1.15 10.58 15.61
C ASP A 56 1.96 11.69 14.92
N GLY A 57 1.42 12.92 14.84
CA GLY A 57 2.15 14.06 14.26
C GLY A 57 2.20 14.08 12.72
N GLY A 58 1.29 13.36 12.08
CA GLY A 58 1.03 13.37 10.64
C GLY A 58 1.28 12.03 9.94
N THR A 59 2.03 11.10 10.55
CA THR A 59 2.41 9.83 9.90
C THR A 59 2.34 8.66 10.90
N HIS A 60 1.60 7.62 10.55
CA HIS A 60 1.46 6.39 11.32
C HIS A 60 2.18 5.23 10.61
N LYS A 61 3.15 4.60 11.27
CA LYS A 61 3.87 3.45 10.71
C LYS A 61 3.13 2.16 11.01
N VAL A 62 2.96 1.33 9.99
CA VAL A 62 2.25 0.06 10.05
C VAL A 62 3.08 -1.06 9.46
N LYS A 63 3.07 -2.21 10.13
CA LYS A 63 3.73 -3.41 9.63
C LYS A 63 2.75 -4.25 8.82
N THR A 64 3.19 -4.63 7.63
CA THR A 64 2.41 -5.45 6.69
C THR A 64 2.58 -6.94 7.01
N VAL A 65 1.70 -7.78 6.44
CA VAL A 65 1.77 -9.24 6.58
C VAL A 65 3.07 -9.77 5.99
N GLY A 66 3.58 -9.15 4.93
CA GLY A 66 4.87 -9.49 4.32
C GLY A 66 6.11 -9.05 5.10
N GLY A 67 5.91 -8.41 6.26
CA GLY A 67 6.99 -7.95 7.14
C GLY A 67 7.57 -6.58 6.79
N CYS A 68 7.08 -5.94 5.73
CA CYS A 68 7.50 -4.60 5.31
C CYS A 68 6.84 -3.51 6.17
N GLU A 69 7.53 -2.42 6.40
CA GLU A 69 6.98 -1.24 7.07
C GLU A 69 6.42 -0.23 6.05
N LEU A 70 5.14 0.12 6.19
CA LEU A 70 4.52 1.20 5.43
C LEU A 70 4.27 2.39 6.36
N SER A 71 4.39 3.59 5.82
CA SER A 71 4.05 4.81 6.54
C SER A 71 2.75 5.37 5.96
N LEU A 72 1.68 5.32 6.73
CA LEU A 72 0.39 5.89 6.40
C LEU A 72 0.36 7.35 6.85
N LYS A 73 0.17 8.28 5.91
CA LYS A 73 0.01 9.69 6.19
C LYS A 73 -1.36 10.15 5.74
N ALA A 74 -1.99 11.00 6.53
CA ALA A 74 -3.22 11.67 6.17
C ALA A 74 -2.97 13.16 5.92
N ASP A 75 -3.29 13.62 4.71
CA ASP A 75 -3.10 15.01 4.30
C ASP A 75 -4.40 15.53 3.66
N GLY A 76 -5.01 16.56 4.25
CA GLY A 76 -6.18 17.23 3.69
C GLY A 76 -7.43 16.37 3.44
N GLY A 77 -7.58 15.24 4.13
CA GLY A 77 -8.69 14.29 3.92
C GLY A 77 -8.37 13.16 2.93
N LYS A 78 -7.14 13.09 2.42
CA LYS A 78 -6.63 11.97 1.62
C LYS A 78 -5.63 11.15 2.41
N VAL A 79 -5.70 9.84 2.23
CA VAL A 79 -4.70 8.90 2.77
C VAL A 79 -3.61 8.72 1.72
N THR A 80 -2.37 8.78 2.18
CA THR A 80 -1.15 8.54 1.40
C THR A 80 -0.36 7.44 2.10
N VAL A 81 0.27 6.59 1.31
CA VAL A 81 1.04 5.45 1.79
C VAL A 81 2.43 5.58 1.24
N THR A 82 3.42 5.65 2.11
CA THR A 82 4.83 5.68 1.74
C THR A 82 5.45 4.32 2.04
N ASP A 83 6.09 3.73 1.04
CA ASP A 83 6.84 2.49 1.21
C ASP A 83 8.27 2.71 1.74
N GLU A 84 8.99 1.61 1.98
CA GLU A 84 10.38 1.61 2.48
C GLU A 84 11.39 2.17 1.47
N ASN A 85 11.04 2.20 0.18
CA ASN A 85 11.83 2.82 -0.87
C ASN A 85 11.55 4.33 -1.02
N GLY A 86 10.61 4.87 -0.23
CA GLY A 86 10.21 6.27 -0.28
C GLY A 86 9.21 6.58 -1.39
N ASN A 87 8.61 5.58 -2.04
CA ASN A 87 7.54 5.84 -2.99
C ASN A 87 6.26 6.19 -2.22
N VAL A 88 5.74 7.38 -2.52
CA VAL A 88 4.47 7.85 -1.97
C VAL A 88 3.36 7.52 -2.96
N ALA A 89 2.46 6.63 -2.57
CA ALA A 89 1.23 6.26 -3.26
C ALA A 89 0.04 6.97 -2.64
N ASN A 90 -0.83 7.56 -3.45
CA ASN A 90 -2.05 8.21 -3.00
C ASN A 90 -3.22 7.23 -3.07
N VAL A 91 -4.05 7.23 -2.03
CA VAL A 91 -5.32 6.49 -2.06
C VAL A 91 -6.32 7.26 -2.91
N THR A 92 -6.71 6.67 -4.04
CA THR A 92 -7.69 7.22 -4.97
C THR A 92 -9.12 6.89 -4.55
N ILE A 93 -9.34 5.66 -4.08
CA ILE A 93 -10.62 5.19 -3.54
C ILE A 93 -10.33 4.56 -2.19
N ALA A 94 -10.83 5.17 -1.14
CA ALA A 94 -10.70 4.65 0.22
C ALA A 94 -12.01 4.01 0.69
N ASP A 95 -11.93 3.23 1.76
CA ASP A 95 -13.10 2.69 2.48
C ASP A 95 -14.00 1.75 1.68
N VAL A 96 -13.40 0.94 0.79
CA VAL A 96 -14.13 -0.13 0.12
C VAL A 96 -14.30 -1.29 1.11
N GLU A 97 -15.47 -1.35 1.74
CA GLU A 97 -15.78 -2.37 2.72
C GLU A 97 -15.91 -3.76 2.07
N GLN A 98 -15.22 -4.73 2.64
CA GLN A 98 -15.25 -6.13 2.25
C GLN A 98 -15.59 -6.97 3.47
N SER A 99 -16.18 -8.15 3.27
CA SER A 99 -16.56 -9.05 4.36
C SER A 99 -15.39 -9.45 5.28
N ASN A 100 -14.14 -9.38 4.78
CA ASN A 100 -12.91 -9.71 5.49
C ASN A 100 -12.03 -8.49 5.81
N GLY A 101 -12.44 -7.27 5.45
CA GLY A 101 -11.54 -6.13 5.55
C GLY A 101 -11.98 -4.84 4.87
N VAL A 102 -10.98 -4.02 4.56
CA VAL A 102 -11.12 -2.75 3.83
C VAL A 102 -10.13 -2.75 2.68
N ILE A 103 -10.56 -2.38 1.48
CA ILE A 103 -9.68 -2.14 0.34
C ILE A 103 -9.50 -0.63 0.17
N HIS A 104 -8.25 -0.22 0.00
CA HIS A 104 -7.87 1.13 -0.40
C HIS A 104 -7.19 1.04 -1.77
N VAL A 105 -7.79 1.64 -2.78
CA VAL A 105 -7.22 1.70 -4.13
C VAL A 105 -6.15 2.77 -4.17
N ILE A 106 -4.97 2.45 -4.70
CA ILE A 106 -3.83 3.39 -4.78
C ILE A 106 -3.39 3.63 -6.23
N ASP A 107 -2.84 4.80 -6.50
CA ASP A 107 -2.35 5.22 -7.82
C ASP A 107 -0.92 4.76 -8.15
N LYS A 108 -0.20 4.17 -7.19
CA LYS A 108 1.17 3.69 -7.36
C LYS A 108 1.37 2.33 -6.70
N VAL A 109 2.28 1.54 -7.25
CA VAL A 109 2.66 0.24 -6.68
C VAL A 109 3.66 0.46 -5.55
N LEU A 110 3.43 -0.17 -4.40
CA LEU A 110 4.36 -0.15 -3.27
C LEU A 110 5.43 -1.21 -3.49
N LEU A 111 6.69 -0.79 -3.50
CA LEU A 111 7.83 -1.69 -3.63
C LEU A 111 8.52 -1.77 -2.27
N PRO A 112 8.61 -2.97 -1.65
CA PRO A 112 9.35 -3.14 -0.42
C PRO A 112 10.86 -3.08 -0.67
N LYS A 113 11.62 -2.72 0.35
CA LYS A 113 13.09 -2.71 0.25
C LYS A 113 13.57 -4.16 0.39
N MET A 114 13.91 -4.77 -0.75
CA MET A 114 14.41 -6.16 -0.80
C MET A 114 15.87 -6.24 -0.36
#